data_AF-H2ZEH2-F1
#
_entry.id   AF-H2ZEH2-F1
#
_cell.length_a   1.000
_cell.length_b   1.000
_cell.length_c   1.000
_cell.angle_alpha   90.00
_cell.angle_beta   90.00
_cell.angle_gamma   90.00
#
_symmetry.space_group_name_H-M   'P 1'
#
loop_
_entity.id
_entity.type
_entity.pdbx_description
1 polymer ?
#
loop_
_entity_poly.entity_id
_entity_poly.type
_entity_poly.pdbx_seq_one_letter_code
_entity_poly.pdbx_strand_id
1 'polypeptide(L)'
;NGLSSLLSVCTSLRYLNLQRCYLQNCTLKSIDNVSKGLEKLEVLNISQNNLGDNAVAKWLSAINRNQIKSLNLSRVSKNEKRLYFYRIIHDFLIKSSKKLEFLDISHNELDLEEYIQELMSCTSIVDEINVGSNMNIVNLPSLQYHCVKCIC
;
A
#
# COMPACT_ATOMS: atom_id res chain seq x y z
N ASN A 1 19.16 -4.21 -8.44
CA ASN A 1 19.75 -2.95 -8.94
C ASN A 1 19.13 -2.43 -10.24
N GLY A 2 18.64 -3.26 -11.18
CA GLY A 2 18.00 -2.75 -12.41
C GLY A 2 16.68 -1.99 -12.19
N LEU A 3 15.79 -2.51 -11.33
CA LEU A 3 14.50 -1.88 -11.05
C LEU A 3 14.65 -0.47 -10.46
N SER A 4 15.55 -0.29 -9.48
CA SER A 4 15.79 1.03 -8.88
C SER A 4 16.33 2.04 -9.87
N SER A 5 17.25 1.63 -10.74
CA SER A 5 17.79 2.50 -11.79
C SER A 5 16.68 2.95 -12.74
N LEU A 6 15.83 2.01 -13.17
CA LEU A 6 14.66 2.31 -14.00
C LEU A 6 13.70 3.28 -13.31
N LEU A 7 13.34 3.00 -12.05
CA LEU A 7 12.43 3.86 -11.30
C LEU A 7 13.03 5.26 -11.12
N SER A 8 14.33 5.38 -10.80
CA SER A 8 14.97 6.68 -10.57
C SER A 8 14.92 7.66 -11.75
N VAL A 9 14.77 7.15 -12.98
CA VAL A 9 14.70 7.96 -14.21
C VAL A 9 13.28 8.07 -14.79
N CYS A 10 12.35 7.22 -14.37
CA CYS A 10 11.00 7.16 -14.92
C CYS A 10 10.03 8.14 -14.21
N THR A 11 10.25 9.44 -14.38
CA THR A 11 9.52 10.52 -13.66
C THR A 11 8.06 10.72 -14.08
N SER A 12 7.60 10.00 -15.11
CA SER A 12 6.22 10.02 -15.61
C SER A 12 5.42 8.77 -15.20
N LEU A 13 6.00 7.89 -14.38
CA LEU A 13 5.34 6.65 -13.97
C LEU A 13 4.11 6.94 -13.09
N ARG A 14 2.93 6.53 -13.56
CA ARG A 14 1.66 6.66 -12.80
C ARG A 14 1.17 5.34 -12.22
N TYR A 15 1.55 4.22 -12.83
CA TYR A 15 1.11 2.88 -12.46
C TYR A 15 2.31 1.95 -12.33
N LEU A 16 2.46 1.32 -11.18
CA LEU A 16 3.51 0.35 -10.92
C LEU A 16 2.91 -0.92 -10.30
N ASN A 17 2.95 -2.02 -11.05
CA ASN A 17 2.55 -3.32 -10.58
C ASN A 17 3.78 -4.25 -10.53
N LEU A 18 4.09 -4.70 -9.32
CA LEU A 18 5.16 -5.64 -9.00
C LEU A 18 4.62 -6.82 -8.19
N GLN A 19 3.33 -7.11 -8.29
CA GLN A 19 2.71 -8.24 -7.59
C GLN A 19 3.41 -9.55 -7.92
N ARG A 20 3.71 -10.37 -6.91
CA ARG A 20 4.37 -11.68 -7.06
C ARG A 20 5.70 -11.63 -7.82
N CYS A 21 6.44 -10.53 -7.74
CA CYS A 21 7.76 -10.39 -8.36
C CYS A 21 8.93 -10.89 -7.48
N TYR A 22 8.65 -11.65 -6.41
CA TYR A 22 9.65 -12.23 -5.49
C TYR A 22 10.66 -11.20 -4.94
N LEU A 23 10.17 -10.01 -4.57
CA LEU A 23 11.02 -8.88 -4.20
C LEU A 23 11.77 -9.05 -2.85
N GLN A 24 11.47 -10.10 -2.08
CA GLN A 24 12.00 -10.41 -0.74
C GLN A 24 13.53 -10.25 -0.55
N ASN A 25 14.34 -10.46 -1.60
CA ASN A 25 15.81 -10.44 -1.52
C ASN A 25 16.48 -9.32 -2.36
N CYS A 26 15.73 -8.53 -3.12
CA CYS A 26 16.32 -7.77 -4.24
C CYS A 26 16.11 -6.24 -4.22
N THR A 27 15.32 -5.68 -3.30
CA THR A 27 14.85 -4.29 -3.42
C THR A 27 15.18 -3.33 -2.27
N LEU A 28 15.61 -3.84 -1.11
CA LEU A 28 15.75 -3.03 0.11
C LEU A 28 16.86 -1.97 0.08
N LYS A 29 18.01 -2.26 -0.55
CA LYS A 29 19.12 -1.30 -0.66
C LYS A 29 18.93 -0.28 -1.77
N SER A 30 17.95 -0.51 -2.65
CA SER A 30 17.91 0.16 -3.95
C SER A 30 16.77 1.17 -4.08
N ILE A 31 15.77 1.13 -3.18
CA ILE A 31 14.63 2.06 -3.20
C ILE A 31 14.93 3.41 -2.57
N ASP A 32 15.99 3.53 -1.76
CA ASP A 32 16.30 4.77 -1.03
C ASP A 32 16.51 5.99 -1.98
N ASN A 33 16.78 5.75 -3.27
CA ASN A 33 17.02 6.79 -4.28
C ASN A 33 15.96 6.86 -5.41
N VAL A 34 14.79 6.21 -5.28
CA VAL A 34 13.79 6.17 -6.37
C VAL A 34 12.68 7.21 -6.24
N SER A 35 12.70 8.04 -5.20
CA SER A 35 11.61 8.99 -4.88
C SER A 35 11.23 9.91 -6.05
N LYS A 36 12.22 10.41 -6.80
CA LYS A 36 11.99 11.23 -8.01
C LYS A 36 11.17 10.51 -9.08
N GLY A 37 11.34 9.21 -9.22
CA GLY A 37 10.59 8.37 -10.16
C GLY A 37 9.15 8.11 -9.77
N LEU A 38 8.89 8.08 -8.46
CA LEU A 38 7.60 7.72 -7.90
C LEU A 38 6.78 8.95 -7.49
N GLU A 39 7.27 10.16 -7.75
CA GLU A 39 6.64 11.41 -7.34
C GLU A 39 5.22 11.57 -7.94
N LYS A 40 5.01 11.08 -9.16
CA LYS A 40 3.71 11.12 -9.86
C LYS A 40 2.95 9.79 -9.81
N LEU A 41 3.38 8.86 -8.96
CA LEU A 41 2.76 7.54 -8.89
C LEU A 41 1.36 7.65 -8.27
N GLU A 42 0.37 7.09 -8.96
CA GLU A 42 -1.03 7.08 -8.53
C GLU A 42 -1.47 5.69 -8.07
N VAL A 43 -0.90 4.64 -8.65
CA VAL A 43 -1.22 3.25 -8.31
C VAL A 43 0.05 2.46 -8.04
N LEU A 44 0.12 1.87 -6.85
CA LEU A 44 1.18 0.95 -6.46
C LEU A 44 0.58 -0.40 -6.05
N ASN A 45 1.02 -1.47 -6.72
CA ASN A 45 0.75 -2.83 -6.30
C ASN A 45 2.08 -3.56 -6.07
N ILE A 46 2.39 -3.84 -4.81
CA ILE A 46 3.57 -4.63 -4.40
C ILE A 46 3.15 -5.88 -3.62
N SER A 47 1.89 -6.29 -3.79
CA SER A 47 1.30 -7.42 -3.06
C SER A 47 2.01 -8.75 -3.31
N GLN A 48 1.88 -9.66 -2.34
CA GLN A 48 2.36 -11.03 -2.43
C GLN A 48 3.87 -11.12 -2.72
N ASN A 49 4.65 -10.24 -2.10
CA ASN A 49 6.11 -10.20 -2.24
C ASN A 49 6.88 -10.52 -0.95
N ASN A 50 6.19 -10.78 0.16
CA ASN A 50 6.81 -11.20 1.42
C ASN A 50 8.02 -10.31 1.82
N LEU A 51 7.84 -9.01 1.69
CA LEU A 51 8.87 -7.97 1.78
C LEU A 51 9.39 -7.75 3.21
N GLY A 52 8.51 -7.94 4.20
CA GLY A 52 8.73 -7.50 5.57
C GLY A 52 8.50 -5.99 5.75
N ASP A 53 8.23 -5.59 6.99
CA ASP A 53 7.73 -4.26 7.33
C ASP A 53 8.71 -3.13 6.96
N ASN A 54 10.01 -3.33 7.17
CA ASN A 54 11.04 -2.34 6.82
C ASN A 54 11.03 -2.01 5.33
N ALA A 55 10.79 -3.01 4.48
CA ALA A 55 10.72 -2.80 3.04
C ALA A 55 9.47 -2.03 2.64
N VAL A 56 8.34 -2.33 3.28
CA VAL A 56 7.09 -1.59 3.09
C VAL A 56 7.28 -0.13 3.48
N ALA A 57 7.88 0.15 4.65
CA ALA A 57 8.16 1.50 5.10
C ALA A 57 9.00 2.30 4.08
N LYS A 58 10.02 1.66 3.49
CA LYS A 58 10.83 2.27 2.43
C LYS A 58 10.03 2.60 1.18
N TRP A 59 9.20 1.67 0.69
CA TRP A 59 8.31 1.94 -0.43
C TRP A 59 7.37 3.12 -0.15
N LEU A 60 6.75 3.14 1.03
CA LEU A 60 5.83 4.21 1.42
C LEU A 60 6.54 5.56 1.62
N SER A 61 7.81 5.57 2.03
CA SER A 61 8.61 6.80 2.10
C SER A 61 9.03 7.34 0.73
N ALA A 62 9.08 6.49 -0.30
CA ALA A 62 9.51 6.87 -1.63
C ALA A 62 8.38 7.43 -2.50
N ILE A 63 7.12 7.10 -2.19
CA ILE A 63 5.95 7.59 -2.93
C ILE A 63 5.43 8.91 -2.36
N ASN A 64 4.85 9.75 -3.23
CA ASN A 64 4.17 10.97 -2.78
C ASN A 64 2.76 10.63 -2.30
N ARG A 65 2.53 10.69 -0.98
CA ARG A 65 1.22 10.41 -0.37
C ARG A 65 0.09 11.30 -0.92
N ASN A 66 0.38 12.51 -1.39
CA ASN A 66 -0.62 13.42 -1.98
C ASN A 66 -0.98 13.09 -3.44
N GLN A 67 -0.31 12.11 -4.06
CA GLN A 67 -0.54 11.69 -5.45
C GLN A 67 -1.11 10.28 -5.54
N ILE A 68 -0.69 9.40 -4.64
CA ILE A 68 -1.17 8.01 -4.62
C ILE A 68 -2.67 7.95 -4.32
N LYS A 69 -3.38 7.17 -5.13
CA LYS A 69 -4.83 6.93 -5.05
C LYS A 69 -5.16 5.49 -4.70
N SER A 70 -4.38 4.54 -5.20
CA SER A 70 -4.61 3.12 -4.95
C SER A 70 -3.32 2.44 -4.50
N LEU A 71 -3.41 1.70 -3.40
CA LEU A 71 -2.29 1.02 -2.79
C LEU A 71 -2.66 -0.42 -2.44
N ASN A 72 -2.00 -1.38 -3.09
CA ASN A 72 -2.14 -2.79 -2.75
C ASN A 72 -0.88 -3.33 -2.07
N LEU A 73 -1.02 -3.58 -0.78
CA LEU A 73 -0.06 -4.15 0.14
C LEU A 73 -0.51 -5.50 0.68
N SER A 74 -1.41 -6.22 -0.01
CA SER A 74 -1.84 -7.53 0.45
C SER A 74 -0.65 -8.50 0.56
N ARG A 75 -0.53 -9.23 1.67
CA ARG A 75 0.51 -10.26 1.88
C ARG A 75 1.94 -9.78 1.61
N VAL A 76 2.34 -8.65 2.22
CA VAL A 76 3.69 -8.08 2.13
C VAL A 76 4.48 -8.21 3.41
N SER A 77 3.83 -8.27 4.58
CA SER A 77 4.51 -8.48 5.86
C SER A 77 4.87 -9.96 6.02
N LYS A 78 6.03 -10.18 6.65
CA LYS A 78 6.58 -11.50 7.01
C LYS A 78 6.70 -11.65 8.53
N ASN A 79 6.24 -10.65 9.28
CA ASN A 79 6.69 -10.42 10.64
C ASN A 79 5.70 -10.98 11.66
N GLU A 80 6.21 -11.70 12.66
CA GLU A 80 5.43 -12.14 13.83
C GLU A 80 5.00 -10.95 14.72
N LYS A 81 5.65 -9.78 14.55
CA LYS A 81 5.40 -8.55 15.33
C LYS A 81 4.44 -7.59 14.63
N ARG A 82 3.16 -7.97 14.66
CA ARG A 82 1.99 -7.31 14.04
C ARG A 82 1.91 -5.78 14.22
N LEU A 83 2.33 -5.27 15.38
CA LEU A 83 2.25 -3.85 15.73
C LEU A 83 3.06 -2.94 14.80
N TYR A 84 4.19 -3.42 14.26
CA TYR A 84 5.07 -2.55 13.46
C TYR A 84 4.50 -2.26 12.07
N PHE A 85 3.94 -3.28 11.40
CA PHE A 85 3.26 -3.10 10.12
C PHE A 85 2.07 -2.14 10.24
N TYR A 86 1.23 -2.32 11.27
CA TYR A 86 0.12 -1.43 11.56
C TYR A 86 0.56 0.04 11.66
N ARG A 87 1.58 0.34 12.47
CA ARG A 87 2.07 1.71 12.66
C ARG A 87 2.57 2.33 11.36
N ILE A 88 3.21 1.55 10.49
CA ILE A 88 3.67 2.02 9.18
C ILE A 88 2.47 2.47 8.32
N ILE A 89 1.38 1.69 8.30
CA ILE A 89 0.18 2.03 7.55
C ILE A 89 -0.51 3.25 8.16
N HIS A 90 -0.70 3.27 9.49
CA HIS A 90 -1.31 4.39 10.19
C HIS A 90 -0.56 5.70 9.93
N ASP A 91 0.76 5.70 10.15
CA ASP A 91 1.62 6.87 9.92
C ASP A 91 1.59 7.34 8.46
N PHE A 92 1.44 6.41 7.51
CA PHE A 92 1.31 6.75 6.10
C PHE A 92 -0.04 7.39 5.77
N LEU A 93 -1.13 6.89 6.37
CA LEU A 93 -2.48 7.43 6.16
C LEU A 93 -2.58 8.87 6.68
N ILE A 94 -2.14 9.13 7.91
CA ILE A 94 -2.28 10.45 8.56
C ILE A 94 -1.35 11.54 7.99
N LYS A 95 -0.36 11.18 7.15
CA LYS A 95 0.57 12.13 6.51
C LYS A 95 -0.07 13.03 5.45
N SER A 96 -1.33 12.79 5.08
CA SER A 96 -2.02 13.56 4.06
C SER A 96 -3.51 13.70 4.38
N SER A 97 -4.06 14.85 4.02
CA SER A 97 -5.49 15.10 4.02
C SER A 97 -6.20 14.62 2.75
N LYS A 98 -5.46 14.13 1.74
CA LYS A 98 -6.05 13.57 0.53
C LYS A 98 -6.50 12.13 0.74
N LYS A 99 -7.73 11.88 0.32
CA LYS A 99 -8.31 10.55 0.30
C LYS A 99 -7.51 9.60 -0.61
N LEU A 100 -7.29 8.40 -0.10
CA LEU A 100 -6.89 7.25 -0.87
C LEU A 100 -8.17 6.57 -1.35
N GLU A 101 -8.28 6.32 -2.65
CA GLU A 101 -9.46 5.66 -3.21
C GLU A 101 -9.51 4.20 -2.77
N PHE A 102 -8.35 3.53 -2.68
CA PHE A 102 -8.27 2.11 -2.36
C PHE A 102 -7.03 1.74 -1.55
N LEU A 103 -7.23 0.98 -0.47
CA LEU A 103 -6.17 0.36 0.32
C LEU A 103 -6.45 -1.12 0.55
N ASP A 104 -5.55 -1.98 0.09
CA ASP A 104 -5.54 -3.40 0.45
C ASP A 104 -4.35 -3.72 1.34
N ILE A 105 -4.63 -4.08 2.58
CA ILE A 105 -3.65 -4.57 3.57
C ILE A 105 -4.02 -5.97 4.06
N SER A 106 -4.87 -6.68 3.32
CA SER A 106 -5.28 -8.04 3.65
C SER A 106 -4.09 -9.00 3.73
N HIS A 107 -4.28 -10.09 4.46
CA HIS A 107 -3.26 -11.16 4.58
C HIS A 107 -1.89 -10.67 5.10
N ASN A 108 -1.87 -9.63 5.93
CA ASN A 108 -0.70 -9.18 6.70
C ASN A 108 -0.84 -9.49 8.21
N GLU A 109 -1.71 -10.44 8.58
CA GLU A 109 -1.91 -10.92 9.96
C GLU A 109 -2.27 -9.81 10.96
N LEU A 110 -3.13 -8.86 10.52
CA LEU A 110 -3.64 -7.76 11.33
C LEU A 110 -4.80 -8.19 12.25
N ASP A 111 -4.65 -9.34 12.92
CA ASP A 111 -5.78 -10.04 13.57
C ASP A 111 -6.27 -9.38 14.88
N LEU A 112 -5.68 -8.23 15.26
CA LEU A 112 -6.06 -7.50 16.47
C LEU A 112 -7.11 -6.44 16.13
N GLU A 113 -8.31 -6.64 16.64
CA GLU A 113 -9.48 -5.80 16.38
C GLU A 113 -9.23 -4.31 16.68
N GLU A 114 -8.48 -3.99 17.75
CA GLU A 114 -8.12 -2.62 18.14
C GLU A 114 -7.39 -1.86 17.01
N TYR A 115 -6.42 -2.50 16.36
CA TYR A 115 -5.67 -1.88 15.25
C TYR A 115 -6.54 -1.66 14.02
N ILE A 116 -7.47 -2.59 13.77
CA ILE A 116 -8.44 -2.43 12.71
C ILE A 116 -9.34 -1.25 13.03
N GLN A 117 -9.91 -1.16 14.24
CA GLN A 117 -10.77 -0.03 14.62
C GLN A 117 -10.06 1.32 14.51
N GLU A 118 -8.77 1.40 14.86
CA GLU A 118 -8.00 2.63 14.72
C GLU A 118 -7.71 2.97 13.24
N LEU A 119 -7.36 1.98 12.40
CA LEU A 119 -7.29 2.21 10.93
C LEU A 119 -8.63 2.63 10.36
N MET A 120 -9.72 2.02 10.83
CA MET A 120 -11.07 2.39 10.44
C MET A 120 -11.39 3.80 10.94
N SER A 121 -10.90 4.27 12.08
CA SER A 121 -11.09 5.67 12.48
C SER A 121 -10.51 6.67 11.47
N CYS A 122 -9.53 6.25 10.66
CA CYS A 122 -9.01 6.99 9.51
C CYS A 122 -9.95 6.95 8.27
N THR A 123 -11.22 6.56 8.42
CA THR A 123 -12.24 6.47 7.33
C THR A 123 -12.35 7.73 6.47
N SER A 124 -12.07 8.92 7.01
CA SER A 124 -12.10 10.16 6.24
C SER A 124 -10.98 10.25 5.21
N ILE A 125 -9.99 9.36 5.30
CA ILE A 125 -8.74 9.37 4.53
C ILE A 125 -8.71 8.23 3.50
N VAL A 126 -9.62 7.26 3.55
CA VAL A 126 -9.69 6.12 2.60
C VAL A 126 -11.14 5.86 2.20
N ASP A 127 -11.42 5.64 0.92
CA ASP A 127 -12.79 5.32 0.45
C ASP A 127 -13.09 3.81 0.52
N GLU A 128 -12.14 2.96 0.14
CA GLU A 128 -12.26 1.50 0.26
C GLU A 128 -11.04 0.92 0.97
N ILE A 129 -11.28 0.14 2.04
CA ILE A 129 -10.22 -0.57 2.77
C ILE A 129 -10.52 -2.07 2.88
N ASN A 130 -9.54 -2.88 2.49
CA ASN A 130 -9.55 -4.32 2.66
C ASN A 130 -8.49 -4.74 3.69
N VAL A 131 -8.94 -5.25 4.83
CA VAL A 131 -8.08 -5.71 5.95
C VAL A 131 -7.97 -7.24 6.06
N GLY A 132 -8.70 -8.00 5.23
CA GLY A 132 -8.63 -9.47 5.18
C GLY A 132 -9.73 -10.20 5.98
N SER A 133 -9.64 -11.54 5.91
CA SER A 133 -10.74 -12.54 5.94
C SER A 133 -11.71 -12.57 7.13
N ASN A 134 -11.53 -11.76 8.17
CA ASN A 134 -12.47 -11.71 9.30
C ASN A 134 -13.37 -10.48 9.30
N MET A 135 -13.12 -9.47 8.45
CA MET A 135 -14.06 -8.38 8.22
C MET A 135 -14.07 -8.05 6.72
N ASN A 136 -15.27 -8.13 6.12
CA ASN A 136 -15.52 -7.82 4.72
C ASN A 136 -14.88 -6.49 4.30
N ILE A 137 -14.59 -6.34 3.01
CA ILE A 137 -14.31 -5.04 2.37
C ILE A 137 -15.25 -4.02 2.98
N VAL A 138 -14.69 -3.08 3.75
CA VAL A 138 -15.53 -2.04 4.33
C VAL A 138 -15.59 -0.95 3.27
N ASN A 139 -16.68 -0.97 2.51
CA ASN A 139 -17.07 0.18 1.71
C ASN A 139 -17.38 1.32 2.68
N LEU A 140 -16.48 2.29 2.77
CA LEU A 140 -16.70 3.44 3.62
C LEU A 140 -17.70 4.35 2.91
N PRO A 141 -18.72 4.87 3.61
CA PRO A 141 -19.79 5.62 2.97
C PRO A 141 -19.26 6.96 2.45
N SER A 142 -18.82 6.98 1.20
CA SER A 142 -18.98 8.14 0.31
C SER A 142 -19.19 7.69 -1.14
N LEU A 143 -20.46 7.75 -1.55
CA LEU A 143 -21.00 7.69 -2.91
C LEU A 143 -20.85 6.36 -3.67
N GLN A 144 -22.01 5.77 -3.95
CA GLN A 144 -22.24 4.66 -4.88
C GLN A 144 -21.51 4.87 -6.21
N TYR A 145 -20.54 4.02 -6.58
CA TYR A 145 -20.22 3.78 -7.98
C TYR A 145 -19.89 2.30 -8.26
N HIS A 146 -20.84 1.69 -8.98
CA HIS A 146 -20.74 0.65 -10.00
C HIS A 146 -19.44 -0.17 -10.06
N CYS A 147 -19.57 -1.40 -9.58
CA CYS A 147 -18.72 -2.53 -9.91
C CYS A 147 -18.62 -2.70 -11.44
N VAL A 148 -17.46 -2.40 -12.02
CA VAL A 148 -17.13 -2.87 -13.38
C VAL A 148 -16.79 -4.34 -13.26
N LYS A 149 -17.77 -5.20 -13.56
CA LYS A 149 -17.54 -6.63 -13.78
C LYS A 149 -16.49 -6.79 -14.88
N CYS A 150 -15.36 -7.42 -14.55
CA CYS A 150 -14.57 -8.13 -15.54
C CYS A 150 -15.44 -9.26 -16.11
N ILE A 151 -15.80 -9.14 -17.39
CA ILE A 151 -16.38 -10.22 -18.18
C ILE A 151 -15.21 -11.13 -18.58
N CYS A 152 -15.24 -12.39 -18.14
CA CYS A 152 -14.45 -13.48 -18.72
C CYS A 152 -14.97 -13.82 -20.12
#